data_AF-A0A529NUE6-F1
#
_entry.id   AF-A0A529NUE6-F1
#
_cell.length_a   1.000
_cell.length_b   1.000
_cell.length_c   1.000
_cell.angle_alpha   90.00
_cell.angle_beta   90.00
_cell.angle_gamma   90.00
#
_symmetry.space_group_name_H-M   'P 1'
#
loop_
_entity.id
_entity.type
_entity.pdbx_description
1 polymer ?
#
loop_
_entity_poly.entity_id
_entity_poly.type
_entity_poly.pdbx_seq_one_letter_code
_entity_poly.pdbx_strand_id
1 'polypeptide(L)'
;PNGTGGLEDRLPVLWTTGVNTGRLTMNEFVAVTSTNIAKILNMYPKKGAIVEGADADILVWDPKRKKTITSKKQQSVIDYNVFEGFVVTGLPRFVFSRGELSIEEAEVKAKVGHGEFVAREPNAAVNRALSTWKEISAPRKVE
;
A
#
# COMPACT_ATOMS: atom_id res chain seq x y z
N PRO A 1 -23.20 11.13 6.41
CA PRO A 1 -22.52 10.60 5.20
C PRO A 1 -21.49 9.53 5.61
N ASN A 2 -21.45 8.37 4.95
CA ASN A 2 -20.61 7.25 5.38
C ASN A 2 -19.19 7.37 4.79
N GLY A 3 -18.16 7.33 5.65
CA GLY A 3 -16.75 7.35 5.26
C GLY A 3 -15.85 7.86 6.39
N THR A 4 -14.62 7.35 6.46
CA THR A 4 -13.60 7.75 7.44
C THR A 4 -12.23 7.91 6.78
N GLY A 5 -11.36 8.72 7.37
CA GLY A 5 -9.98 8.89 6.92
C GLY A 5 -9.05 7.75 7.41
N GLY A 6 -7.92 7.56 6.72
CA GLY A 6 -6.91 6.58 7.14
C GLY A 6 -5.72 6.36 6.19
N LEU A 7 -5.61 7.12 5.09
CA LEU A 7 -4.52 6.96 4.12
C LEU A 7 -3.14 7.19 4.74
N GLU A 8 -2.98 8.26 5.52
CA GLU A 8 -1.72 8.59 6.21
C GLU A 8 -1.35 7.53 7.26
N ASP A 9 -2.36 6.99 7.95
CA ASP A 9 -2.17 6.19 9.15
C ASP A 9 -2.16 4.67 8.91
N ARG A 10 -2.57 4.21 7.73
CA ARG A 10 -2.61 2.77 7.37
C ARG A 10 -1.31 2.05 7.66
N LEU A 11 -0.18 2.57 7.17
CA LEU A 11 1.12 1.90 7.33
C LEU A 11 1.62 1.96 8.78
N PRO A 12 1.65 3.12 9.47
CA PRO A 12 2.13 3.18 10.86
C PRO A 12 1.28 2.33 11.82
N VAL A 13 -0.05 2.34 11.65
CA VAL A 13 -0.96 1.52 12.49
C VAL A 13 -0.72 0.04 12.24
N LEU A 14 -0.63 -0.41 10.99
CA LEU A 14 -0.39 -1.82 10.68
C LEU A 14 1.00 -2.28 11.10
N TRP A 15 2.02 -1.44 10.96
CA TRP A 15 3.36 -1.77 11.46
C TRP A 15 3.35 -1.92 12.99
N THR A 16 2.74 -0.96 13.68
CA THR A 16 2.69 -0.96 15.16
C THR A 16 1.89 -2.14 15.71
N THR A 17 0.75 -2.45 15.12
CA THR A 17 -0.17 -3.48 15.63
C THR A 17 0.07 -4.87 15.04
N GLY A 18 0.76 -4.95 13.90
CA GLY A 18 1.06 -6.18 13.17
C GLY A 18 2.51 -6.61 13.34
N VAL A 19 3.45 -5.81 12.84
CA VAL A 19 4.89 -6.16 12.83
C VAL A 19 5.47 -6.13 14.24
N ASN A 20 5.31 -5.01 14.96
CA ASN A 20 5.91 -4.86 16.30
C ASN A 20 5.30 -5.82 17.34
N THR A 21 4.11 -6.36 17.09
CA THR A 21 3.45 -7.34 17.97
C THR A 21 3.76 -8.79 17.58
N GLY A 22 4.50 -9.01 16.49
CA GLY A 22 4.82 -10.35 15.98
C GLY A 22 3.67 -11.06 15.26
N ARG A 23 2.55 -10.36 14.97
CA ARG A 23 1.43 -10.92 14.18
C ARG A 23 1.74 -11.00 12.68
N LEU A 24 2.64 -10.15 12.21
CA LEU A 24 3.14 -10.14 10.84
C LEU A 24 4.66 -10.10 10.86
N THR A 25 5.28 -10.84 9.96
CA THR A 25 6.67 -10.59 9.56
C THR A 25 6.75 -9.29 8.75
N MET A 26 7.96 -8.73 8.63
CA MET A 26 8.19 -7.56 7.78
C MET A 26 7.87 -7.85 6.30
N ASN A 27 8.13 -9.08 5.84
CA ASN A 27 7.83 -9.50 4.47
C ASN A 27 6.32 -9.59 4.22
N GLU A 28 5.54 -10.09 5.20
CA GLU A 28 4.08 -10.09 5.10
C GLU A 28 3.53 -8.67 5.13
N PHE A 29 4.10 -7.77 5.93
CA PHE A 29 3.74 -6.34 5.90
C PHE A 29 3.93 -5.75 4.50
N VAL A 30 5.06 -6.01 3.82
CA VAL A 30 5.26 -5.59 2.43
C VAL A 30 4.21 -6.22 1.51
N ALA A 31 3.95 -7.52 1.67
CA ALA A 31 3.00 -8.25 0.85
C ALA A 31 1.58 -7.66 0.93
N VAL A 32 1.06 -7.44 2.14
CA VAL A 32 -0.31 -6.95 2.36
C VAL A 32 -0.45 -5.45 2.16
N THR A 33 0.65 -4.70 2.10
CA THR A 33 0.59 -3.25 1.90
C THR A 33 0.89 -2.77 0.49
N SER A 34 1.56 -3.58 -0.35
CA SER A 34 1.92 -3.23 -1.72
C SER A 34 1.95 -4.42 -2.70
N THR A 35 2.76 -5.46 -2.45
CA THR A 35 3.04 -6.50 -3.47
C THR A 35 1.80 -7.27 -3.90
N ASN A 36 0.93 -7.65 -2.95
CA ASN A 36 -0.27 -8.44 -3.29
C ASN A 36 -1.26 -7.63 -4.12
N ILE A 37 -1.49 -6.36 -3.75
CA ILE A 37 -2.38 -5.52 -4.55
C ILE A 37 -1.79 -5.23 -5.93
N ALA A 38 -0.47 -5.06 -6.05
CA ALA A 38 0.20 -4.94 -7.35
C ALA A 38 0.01 -6.19 -8.23
N LYS A 39 0.07 -7.40 -7.65
CA LYS A 39 -0.22 -8.65 -8.37
C LYS A 39 -1.70 -8.75 -8.77
N ILE A 40 -2.62 -8.42 -7.87
CA ILE A 40 -4.07 -8.44 -8.12
C ILE A 40 -4.44 -7.45 -9.23
N LEU A 41 -3.85 -6.26 -9.22
CA LEU A 41 -4.06 -5.22 -10.23
C LEU A 41 -3.23 -5.42 -11.50
N ASN A 42 -2.54 -6.56 -11.65
CA ASN A 42 -1.74 -6.91 -12.82
C ASN A 42 -0.65 -5.88 -13.17
N MET A 43 -0.01 -5.32 -12.15
CA MET A 43 1.03 -4.29 -12.28
C MET A 43 2.35 -4.66 -11.57
N TYR A 44 2.46 -5.89 -11.08
CA TYR A 44 3.72 -6.44 -10.57
C TYR A 44 4.58 -6.96 -11.75
N PRO A 45 5.90 -6.70 -11.80
CA PRO A 45 6.73 -6.06 -10.77
C PRO A 45 6.90 -4.54 -10.92
N LYS A 46 6.21 -3.88 -11.87
CA LYS A 46 6.32 -2.42 -12.06
C LYS A 46 6.06 -1.63 -10.77
N LYS A 47 5.08 -2.06 -9.95
CA LYS A 47 4.83 -1.56 -8.59
C LYS A 47 4.94 -2.67 -7.55
N GLY A 48 5.16 -2.28 -6.30
CA GLY A 48 5.18 -3.20 -5.16
C GLY A 48 6.37 -4.17 -5.15
N ALA A 49 7.49 -3.77 -5.77
CA ALA A 49 8.73 -4.52 -5.84
C ALA A 49 9.95 -3.59 -5.72
N ILE A 50 11.04 -4.10 -5.16
CA ILE A 50 12.36 -3.48 -5.21
C ILE A 50 13.24 -4.39 -6.05
N VAL A 51 13.19 -4.17 -7.36
CA VAL A 51 13.94 -4.92 -8.38
C VAL A 51 14.29 -3.97 -9.52
N GLU A 52 15.30 -4.32 -10.31
CA GLU A 52 15.64 -3.56 -11.51
C GLU A 52 14.44 -3.46 -12.47
N GLY A 53 14.22 -2.26 -13.01
CA GLY A 53 13.10 -1.96 -13.92
C GLY A 53 11.75 -1.67 -13.26
N ALA A 54 11.61 -1.83 -11.94
CA ALA A 54 10.44 -1.37 -11.22
C ALA A 54 10.42 0.17 -11.08
N ASP A 55 9.23 0.76 -10.95
CA ASP A 55 9.12 2.18 -10.67
C ASP A 55 9.73 2.47 -9.28
N ALA A 56 10.46 3.58 -9.16
CA ALA A 56 11.09 4.01 -7.91
C ALA A 56 10.09 4.62 -6.91
N ASP A 57 9.04 3.87 -6.59
CA ASP A 57 8.09 4.14 -5.51
C ASP A 57 8.59 3.45 -4.23
N ILE A 58 9.45 4.15 -3.50
CA ILE A 58 10.27 3.57 -2.44
C ILE A 58 10.01 4.31 -1.15
N LEU A 59 9.90 3.54 -0.06
CA LEU A 59 9.70 4.07 1.25
C LEU A 59 10.83 3.63 2.18
N VAL A 60 11.60 4.59 2.69
CA VAL A 60 12.63 4.34 3.70
C VAL A 60 11.96 4.41 5.06
N TRP A 61 11.80 3.26 5.70
CA TRP A 61 11.08 3.10 6.96
C TRP A 61 12.03 3.17 8.15
N ASP A 62 11.72 4.00 9.15
CA ASP A 62 12.40 4.02 10.44
C ASP A 62 11.54 3.26 11.46
N PRO A 63 11.95 2.05 11.90
CA PRO A 63 11.17 1.24 12.83
C PRO A 63 11.18 1.78 14.27
N LYS A 64 12.02 2.77 14.59
CA LYS A 64 12.17 3.33 15.94
C LYS A 64 11.50 4.69 16.09
N ARG A 65 11.24 5.41 15.01
CA ARG A 65 10.57 6.72 15.04
C ARG A 65 9.12 6.56 15.53
N LYS A 66 8.70 7.47 16.42
CA LYS A 66 7.38 7.43 17.07
C LYS A 66 6.58 8.70 16.82
N LYS A 67 5.26 8.58 16.73
CA LYS A 67 4.32 9.70 16.83
C LYS A 67 3.06 9.25 17.57
N THR A 68 2.37 10.20 18.19
CA THR A 68 0.96 10.04 18.53
C THR A 68 0.15 10.60 17.37
N ILE A 69 -0.79 9.82 16.85
CA ILE A 69 -1.68 10.26 15.77
C ILE A 69 -2.62 11.32 16.35
N THR A 70 -2.67 12.48 15.71
CA THR A 70 -3.59 13.57 16.07
C THR A 70 -4.10 14.28 14.81
N SER A 71 -5.36 14.72 14.82
CA SER A 71 -5.94 15.51 13.74
C SER A 71 -5.23 16.87 13.56
N LYS A 72 -4.59 17.38 14.62
CA LYS A 72 -3.83 18.64 14.58
C LYS A 72 -2.56 18.57 13.72
N LYS A 73 -2.04 17.36 13.44
CA LYS A 73 -0.77 17.15 12.72
C LYS A 73 -0.93 16.34 11.43
N GLN A 74 -2.17 15.96 11.08
CA GLN A 74 -2.44 15.16 9.90
C GLN A 74 -2.40 15.99 8.62
N GLN A 75 -2.17 15.32 7.49
CA GLN A 75 -2.26 15.93 6.16
C GLN A 75 -3.71 15.98 5.64
N SER A 76 -4.60 15.16 6.19
CA SER A 76 -6.01 15.17 5.83
C SER A 76 -6.65 16.52 6.14
N VAL A 77 -7.54 16.99 5.25
CA VAL A 77 -8.28 18.26 5.41
C VAL A 77 -9.42 18.16 6.44
N ILE A 78 -9.75 16.96 6.90
CA ILE A 78 -10.79 16.75 7.91
C ILE A 78 -10.29 17.17 9.29
N ASP A 79 -11.19 17.50 10.20
CA ASP A 79 -10.89 18.07 11.52
C ASP A 79 -10.75 17.03 12.66
N TYR A 80 -11.04 15.76 12.37
CA TYR A 80 -10.90 14.63 13.29
C TYR A 80 -10.01 13.52 12.73
N ASN A 81 -9.60 12.57 13.56
CA ASN A 81 -8.94 11.34 13.11
C ASN A 81 -9.52 10.16 13.90
N VAL A 82 -9.86 9.06 13.23
CA VAL A 82 -10.42 7.87 13.90
C VAL A 82 -9.39 7.12 14.75
N PHE A 83 -8.10 7.42 14.56
CA PHE A 83 -6.97 6.93 15.34
C PHE A 83 -6.42 7.98 16.32
N GLU A 84 -7.20 9.00 16.68
CA GLU A 84 -6.77 10.06 17.62
C GLU A 84 -6.20 9.48 18.93
N GLY A 85 -5.03 9.97 19.32
CA GLY A 85 -4.34 9.51 20.54
C GLY A 85 -3.59 8.17 20.40
N PHE A 86 -3.69 7.49 19.26
CA PHE A 86 -3.00 6.22 19.05
C PHE A 86 -1.50 6.43 18.84
N VAL A 87 -0.69 5.75 19.66
CA VAL A 87 0.78 5.84 19.58
C VAL A 87 1.31 4.82 18.59
N VAL A 88 2.00 5.27 17.56
CA VAL A 88 2.65 4.42 16.55
C VAL A 88 4.17 4.49 16.65
N THR A 89 4.81 3.36 16.41
CA THR A 89 6.28 3.21 16.35
C THR A 89 6.63 2.50 15.05
N GLY A 90 7.41 3.15 14.20
CA GLY A 90 7.54 2.78 12.78
C GLY A 90 6.90 3.84 11.91
N LEU A 91 7.73 4.66 11.25
CA LEU A 91 7.26 5.78 10.41
C LEU A 91 8.12 5.94 9.15
N PRO A 92 7.57 6.51 8.07
CA PRO A 92 8.38 6.90 6.92
C PRO A 92 9.43 7.94 7.34
N ARG A 93 10.68 7.71 6.95
CA ARG A 93 11.74 8.71 6.98
C ARG A 93 11.86 9.42 5.64
N PHE A 94 11.85 8.65 4.54
CA PHE A 94 11.82 9.21 3.19
C PHE A 94 10.77 8.48 2.36
N VAL A 95 10.06 9.22 1.51
CA VAL A 95 9.11 8.66 0.54
C VAL A 95 9.49 9.17 -0.83
N PHE A 96 9.79 8.24 -1.74
CA PHE A 96 10.04 8.50 -3.14
C PHE A 96 8.84 8.05 -3.95
N SER A 97 8.40 8.89 -4.87
CA SER A 97 7.36 8.58 -5.85
C SER A 97 7.98 8.77 -7.23
N ARG A 98 8.06 7.71 -8.04
CA ARG A 98 8.73 7.73 -9.35
C ARG A 98 10.15 8.30 -9.29
N GLY A 99 10.87 8.02 -8.19
CA GLY A 99 12.23 8.49 -7.94
C GLY A 99 12.35 9.90 -7.37
N GLU A 100 11.25 10.67 -7.27
CA GLU A 100 11.26 12.01 -6.69
C GLU A 100 10.97 11.98 -5.19
N LEU A 101 11.83 12.62 -4.39
CA LEU A 101 11.66 12.76 -2.95
C LEU A 101 10.40 13.59 -2.66
N SER A 102 9.36 12.93 -2.18
CA SER A 102 8.04 13.51 -1.93
C SER A 102 7.80 13.81 -0.45
N ILE A 103 8.45 13.08 0.46
CA ILE A 103 8.40 13.34 1.91
C ILE A 103 9.80 13.14 2.48
N GLU A 104 10.24 14.11 3.27
CA GLU A 104 11.46 14.05 4.08
C GLU A 104 11.07 14.25 5.55
N GLU A 105 11.15 13.17 6.31
CA GLU A 105 10.71 13.07 7.69
C GLU A 105 9.26 13.51 7.94
N ALA A 106 9.04 14.78 8.29
CA ALA A 106 7.72 15.37 8.52
C ALA A 106 7.36 16.43 7.46
N GLU A 107 8.30 16.77 6.58
CA GLU A 107 8.13 17.76 5.53
C GLU A 107 7.57 17.12 4.27
N VAL A 108 6.45 17.64 3.77
CA VAL A 108 5.85 17.22 2.51
C VAL A 108 6.40 18.08 1.38
N LYS A 109 7.08 17.43 0.42
CA LYS A 109 7.70 18.05 -0.77
C LYS A 109 7.00 17.65 -2.07
N ALA A 110 5.88 16.93 -1.98
CA ALA A 110 5.13 16.43 -3.12
C ALA A 110 4.56 17.57 -3.98
N LYS A 111 4.64 17.41 -5.31
CA LYS A 111 4.14 18.38 -6.29
C LYS A 111 2.80 17.96 -6.86
N VAL A 112 1.85 18.89 -6.93
CA VAL A 112 0.57 18.67 -7.61
C VAL A 112 0.83 18.37 -9.08
N GLY A 113 0.18 17.34 -9.61
CA GLY A 113 0.35 16.91 -11.00
C GLY A 113 1.51 15.93 -11.26
N HIS A 114 2.34 15.61 -10.25
CA HIS A 114 3.39 14.60 -10.37
C HIS A 114 2.85 13.17 -10.59
N GLY A 115 1.70 12.87 -9.96
CA GLY A 115 1.06 11.56 -10.08
C GLY A 115 0.53 11.32 -11.49
N GLU A 116 0.80 10.13 -12.02
CA GLU A 116 0.30 9.70 -13.33
C GLU A 116 -0.68 8.53 -13.18
N PHE A 117 -1.63 8.43 -14.13
CA PHE A 117 -2.48 7.26 -14.24
C PHE A 117 -1.65 6.03 -14.62
N VAL A 118 -1.87 4.91 -13.92
CA VAL A 118 -1.24 3.64 -14.25
C VAL A 118 -2.24 2.76 -14.99
N ALA A 119 -2.10 2.70 -16.32
CA ALA A 119 -2.86 1.77 -17.16
C ALA A 119 -2.53 0.32 -16.80
N ARG A 120 -3.53 -0.57 -16.92
CA ARG A 120 -3.43 -1.97 -16.50
C ARG A 120 -4.01 -2.88 -17.56
N GLU A 121 -3.31 -3.95 -17.85
CA GLU A 121 -3.80 -4.98 -18.75
C GLU A 121 -4.83 -5.89 -18.05
N PRO A 122 -5.91 -6.30 -18.75
CA PRO A 122 -6.85 -7.27 -18.21
C PRO A 122 -6.23 -8.68 -18.16
N ASN A 123 -7.02 -9.65 -17.70
CA ASN A 123 -6.72 -11.08 -17.82
C ASN A 123 -5.40 -11.54 -17.17
N ALA A 124 -5.16 -11.08 -15.93
CA ALA A 124 -4.07 -11.57 -15.08
C ALA A 124 -4.08 -13.11 -14.93
N ALA A 125 -2.96 -13.70 -14.49
CA ALA A 125 -2.78 -15.16 -14.42
C ALA A 125 -3.93 -15.92 -13.72
N VAL A 126 -4.47 -15.38 -12.61
CA VAL A 126 -5.59 -15.98 -11.89
C VAL A 126 -6.88 -16.05 -12.72
N ASN A 127 -7.12 -15.05 -13.59
CA ASN A 127 -8.28 -15.04 -14.48
C ASN A 127 -8.14 -16.10 -15.57
N ARG A 128 -6.94 -16.25 -16.13
CA ARG A 128 -6.66 -17.32 -17.12
C ARG A 128 -6.86 -18.70 -16.50
N ALA A 129 -6.33 -18.92 -15.30
CA ALA A 129 -6.52 -20.18 -14.57
C ALA A 129 -8.00 -20.45 -14.28
N LEU A 130 -8.77 -19.42 -13.91
CA LEU A 130 -10.22 -19.54 -13.71
C LEU A 130 -10.94 -19.95 -15.01
N SER A 131 -10.60 -19.33 -16.14
CA SER A 131 -11.20 -19.67 -17.44
C SER A 131 -10.90 -21.12 -17.84
N THR A 132 -9.64 -21.56 -17.71
CA THR A 132 -9.25 -22.96 -17.94
C THR A 132 -10.02 -23.90 -17.02
N TRP A 133 -10.15 -23.57 -15.73
CA TRP A 133 -10.91 -24.38 -14.79
C TRP A 133 -12.39 -24.51 -15.21
N LYS A 134 -13.00 -23.40 -15.65
CA LYS A 134 -14.39 -23.40 -16.13
C LYS A 134 -14.59 -24.24 -17.37
N GLU A 135 -13.62 -24.27 -18.27
CA GLU A 135 -13.65 -25.13 -19.46
C GLU A 135 -13.58 -26.61 -19.08
N ILE A 136 -12.67 -26.97 -18.17
CA ILE A 136 -12.52 -28.35 -17.67
C ILE A 136 -13.78 -28.81 -16.96
N SER A 137 -14.37 -27.95 -16.13
CA SER A 137 -15.56 -28.26 -15.33
C SER A 137 -16.88 -27.97 -16.05
N ALA A 138 -16.85 -27.70 -17.36
CA ALA A 138 -18.05 -27.32 -18.10
C ALA A 138 -19.05 -28.50 -18.11
N PRO A 139 -20.32 -28.29 -17.69
CA PRO A 139 -21.32 -29.37 -17.71
C PRO A 139 -21.56 -29.82 -19.16
N ARG A 140 -21.61 -31.15 -19.35
CA ARG A 140 -21.87 -31.76 -20.65
C ARG A 140 -23.22 -32.48 -20.63
N LYS A 141 -23.92 -32.47 -21.75
CA LYS A 141 -25.16 -33.23 -21.93
C LYS A 141 -24.82 -34.72 -21.93
N VAL A 142 -25.67 -35.54 -21.30
CA VAL A 142 -25.65 -37.00 -21.45
C VAL A 142 -26.41 -37.35 -22.73
N GLU A 143 -25.78 -38.12 -23.62
CA GLU A 143 -26.42 -38.68 -24.83
C GLU A 143 -27.11 -40.02 -24.54
#